data_AF-A0A6L7JCQ7-F1
#
_entry.id   AF-A0A6L7JCQ7-F1
#
_cell.length_a   1.000
_cell.length_b   1.000
_cell.length_c   1.000
_cell.angle_alpha   90.00
_cell.angle_beta   90.00
_cell.angle_gamma   90.00
#
_symmetry.space_group_name_H-M   'P 1'
#
loop_
_entity.id
_entity.type
_entity.pdbx_description
1 polymer ?
#
loop_
_entity_poly.entity_id
_entity_poly.type
_entity_poly.pdbx_seq_one_letter_code
_entity_poly.pdbx_strand_id
1 'polypeptide(L)'
;MAERSCNLGHFGGVQSRRARPPAPLRAAARSARRRPPAAAAAQRRVGDQGARTSFLRRRVRGGSGLTDKPPPLPAVSDEELNRRLLSPDKSEDLAIVPLGSSRVTGSAIDVRLGTRFVSMRRTATAAIDLIDSDPTGVARLLEERQLAFGESYNLHPGELILAATLEYIALPGDLAATVASRSSYGRVGLVIATAPYVHPHYRGCLTLELANLGSTPLILYAGLPVAQLSFMRANAAVFRPSRYNLATGPLFPTAASDDRAHLRQIKRSFQQRSRLVD
;
A
#
# COMPACT_ATOMS: atom_id res chain seq x y z
N MET A 1 68.80 16.10 -10.19
CA MET A 1 69.07 17.47 -9.68
C MET A 1 68.17 17.70 -8.47
N ALA A 2 68.80 17.97 -7.32
CA ALA A 2 68.31 18.44 -6.00
C ALA A 2 66.89 18.01 -5.53
N GLU A 3 66.66 17.15 -4.54
CA GLU A 3 67.10 17.15 -3.12
C GLU A 3 66.95 18.46 -2.35
N ARG A 4 66.11 18.42 -1.30
CA ARG A 4 66.17 19.11 0.02
C ARG A 4 64.77 19.06 0.65
N SER A 5 64.52 18.80 1.92
CA SER A 5 65.33 18.36 3.07
C SER A 5 64.35 18.25 4.26
N CYS A 6 64.65 17.34 5.18
CA CYS A 6 63.98 17.12 6.46
C CYS A 6 63.83 18.41 7.30
N ASN A 7 62.83 18.43 8.19
CA ASN A 7 63.06 18.90 9.55
C ASN A 7 62.19 18.18 10.59
N LEU A 8 62.89 17.62 11.58
CA LEU A 8 62.38 17.01 12.79
C LEU A 8 61.91 18.09 13.77
N GLY A 9 60.77 17.85 14.42
CA GLY A 9 60.33 18.56 15.61
C GLY A 9 59.84 17.55 16.64
N HIS A 10 60.49 17.55 17.80
CA HIS A 10 60.48 16.51 18.83
C HIS A 10 59.60 16.95 20.02
N PHE A 11 59.07 15.95 20.75
CA PHE A 11 58.54 15.97 22.12
C PHE A 11 57.19 16.64 22.45
N GLY A 12 56.27 15.78 22.92
CA GLY A 12 55.06 16.15 23.65
C GLY A 12 54.28 14.90 24.06
N GLY A 13 54.78 14.18 25.07
CA GLY A 13 54.13 12.97 25.58
C GLY A 13 52.75 13.27 26.16
N VAL A 14 51.74 12.53 25.69
CA VAL A 14 50.46 12.41 26.38
C VAL A 14 50.21 10.93 26.62
N GLN A 15 50.28 10.57 27.89
CA GLN A 15 50.11 9.23 28.41
C GLN A 15 48.75 8.66 28.02
N SER A 16 48.79 7.41 27.56
CA SER A 16 47.63 6.56 27.31
C SER A 16 46.77 6.41 28.57
N ARG A 17 45.60 7.07 28.63
CA ARG A 17 44.55 6.71 29.58
C ARG A 17 43.82 5.47 29.07
N ARG A 18 44.34 4.29 29.41
CA ARG A 18 43.61 3.02 29.30
C ARG A 18 42.35 3.12 30.17
N ALA A 19 41.19 3.02 29.53
CA ALA A 19 39.90 2.93 30.20
C ALA A 19 39.88 1.69 31.12
N ARG A 20 39.57 1.90 32.40
CA ARG A 20 39.35 0.82 33.37
C ARG A 20 38.06 0.07 33.01
N PRO A 21 38.05 -1.28 32.98
CA PRO A 21 36.82 -2.03 32.84
C PRO A 21 35.96 -1.90 34.11
N PRO A 22 34.62 -1.86 34.01
CA PRO A 22 33.76 -1.82 35.17
C PRO A 22 33.79 -3.14 35.96
N ALA A 23 33.76 -3.02 37.29
CA ALA A 23 33.77 -4.13 38.23
C ALA A 23 32.52 -5.03 38.11
N PRO A 24 32.64 -6.34 38.39
CA PRO A 24 31.54 -7.29 38.22
C PRO A 24 30.46 -7.09 39.29
N LEU A 25 29.21 -6.92 38.85
CA LEU A 25 28.03 -6.94 39.70
C LEU A 25 27.81 -8.36 40.25
N ARG A 26 27.70 -8.44 41.58
CA ARG A 26 27.44 -9.67 42.35
C ARG A 26 26.15 -10.34 41.92
N ALA A 27 26.23 -11.67 41.80
CA ALA A 27 25.14 -12.59 41.56
C ALA A 27 24.07 -12.52 42.66
N ALA A 28 22.80 -12.36 42.25
CA ALA A 28 21.63 -12.58 43.09
C ALA A 28 20.79 -13.72 42.48
N ALA A 29 20.67 -14.77 43.30
CA ALA A 29 19.73 -15.89 43.32
C ALA A 29 18.82 -16.17 42.10
N ARG A 30 19.00 -17.39 41.58
CA ARG A 30 18.05 -18.16 40.77
C ARG A 30 16.66 -18.20 41.45
N SER A 31 15.62 -17.72 40.76
CA SER A 31 14.24 -18.15 41.04
C SER A 31 13.76 -19.03 39.89
N ALA A 32 13.49 -20.30 40.24
CA ALA A 32 12.98 -21.31 39.34
C ALA A 32 11.54 -20.98 38.94
N ARG A 33 11.32 -20.54 37.70
CA ARG A 33 9.97 -20.50 37.12
C ARG A 33 9.59 -21.93 36.70
N ARG A 34 8.71 -22.54 37.49
CA ARG A 34 8.05 -23.81 37.23
C ARG A 34 7.31 -23.75 35.89
N ARG A 35 7.59 -24.71 35.01
CA ARG A 35 6.76 -25.01 33.83
C ARG A 35 5.37 -25.49 34.29
N PRO A 36 4.26 -25.06 33.66
CA PRO A 36 2.97 -25.70 33.89
C PRO A 36 2.96 -27.11 33.26
N PRO A 37 2.27 -28.09 33.87
CA PRO A 37 2.21 -29.45 33.33
C PRO A 37 1.31 -29.54 32.08
N ALA A 38 1.72 -30.40 31.15
CA ALA A 38 0.98 -30.75 29.95
C ALA A 38 -0.37 -31.39 30.31
N ALA A 39 -1.46 -30.81 29.84
CA ALA A 39 -2.79 -31.40 29.94
C ALA A 39 -2.89 -32.57 28.95
N ALA A 40 -2.99 -33.79 29.49
CA ALA A 40 -3.28 -35.00 28.75
C ALA A 40 -4.72 -34.94 28.19
N ALA A 41 -4.85 -35.05 26.87
CA ALA A 41 -6.12 -35.17 26.19
C ALA A 41 -6.70 -36.58 26.41
N ALA A 42 -7.61 -36.70 27.38
CA ALA A 42 -8.44 -37.88 27.55
C ALA A 42 -9.59 -37.88 26.54
N GLN A 43 -9.52 -38.77 25.55
CA GLN A 43 -10.63 -39.11 24.68
C GLN A 43 -11.73 -39.77 25.51
N ARG A 44 -12.84 -39.07 25.76
CA ARG A 44 -14.09 -39.69 26.21
C ARG A 44 -14.99 -39.92 25.01
N ARG A 45 -15.19 -41.20 24.67
CA ARG A 45 -16.30 -41.68 23.84
C ARG A 45 -17.60 -41.36 24.59
N VAL A 46 -18.54 -40.68 23.93
CA VAL A 46 -19.92 -40.56 24.40
C VAL A 46 -20.83 -41.15 23.34
N GLY A 47 -21.74 -42.00 23.85
CA GLY A 47 -22.64 -42.87 23.13
C GLY A 47 -23.56 -42.17 22.14
N ASP A 48 -23.78 -42.92 21.07
CA ASP A 48 -24.90 -42.90 20.16
C ASP A 48 -26.25 -42.94 20.90
N GLN A 49 -27.08 -41.91 20.70
CA GLN A 49 -28.54 -42.03 20.81
C GLN A 49 -29.18 -41.13 19.75
N GLY A 50 -29.82 -41.79 18.78
CA GLY A 50 -30.54 -41.17 17.69
C GLY A 50 -31.78 -40.41 18.12
N ALA A 51 -31.90 -39.18 17.64
CA ALA A 51 -33.15 -38.45 17.56
C ALA A 51 -33.48 -38.22 16.08
N ARG A 52 -34.43 -39.01 15.57
CA ARG A 52 -35.00 -38.88 14.23
C ARG A 52 -35.78 -37.56 14.15
N THR A 53 -35.26 -36.59 13.40
CA THR A 53 -36.06 -35.46 12.89
C THR A 53 -36.10 -35.54 11.38
N SER A 54 -37.22 -36.00 10.86
CA SER A 54 -37.51 -36.10 9.43
C SER A 54 -37.79 -34.71 8.86
N PHE A 55 -36.74 -34.00 8.44
CA PHE A 55 -36.88 -32.83 7.59
C PHE A 55 -37.07 -33.27 6.14
N LEU A 56 -38.27 -33.03 5.64
CA LEU A 56 -38.70 -33.23 4.25
C LEU A 56 -37.72 -32.50 3.30
N ARG A 57 -36.82 -33.24 2.64
CA ARG A 57 -36.02 -32.70 1.53
C ARG A 57 -36.94 -32.46 0.34
N ARG A 58 -37.45 -31.24 0.22
CA ARG A 58 -38.06 -30.76 -1.03
C ARG A 58 -36.96 -30.73 -2.10
N ARG A 59 -37.00 -31.67 -3.04
CA ARG A 59 -36.19 -31.65 -4.27
C ARG A 59 -36.53 -30.37 -5.04
N VAL A 60 -35.66 -29.36 -4.94
CA VAL A 60 -35.62 -28.29 -5.92
C VAL A 60 -34.95 -28.89 -7.16
N ARG A 61 -35.73 -29.01 -8.25
CA ARG A 61 -35.21 -29.38 -9.58
C ARG A 61 -34.07 -28.40 -9.92
N GLY A 62 -32.91 -28.93 -10.29
CA GLY A 62 -31.76 -28.15 -10.70
C GLY A 62 -32.09 -27.29 -11.91
N GLY A 63 -32.19 -25.98 -11.69
CA GLY A 63 -31.92 -24.98 -12.72
C GLY A 63 -30.43 -24.72 -12.69
N SER A 64 -29.75 -24.97 -13.81
CA SER A 64 -28.35 -24.62 -14.04
C SER A 64 -28.21 -23.10 -14.12
N GLY A 65 -28.31 -22.43 -12.97
CA GLY A 65 -27.83 -21.06 -12.81
C GLY A 65 -26.33 -21.11 -12.60
N LEU A 66 -25.57 -21.31 -13.69
CA LEU A 66 -24.19 -20.83 -13.74
C LEU A 66 -24.24 -19.37 -13.32
N THR A 67 -23.58 -19.04 -12.21
CA THR A 67 -23.35 -17.66 -11.85
C THR A 67 -22.65 -17.03 -13.05
N ASP A 68 -23.37 -16.19 -13.79
CA ASP A 68 -22.83 -15.35 -14.87
C ASP A 68 -21.93 -14.29 -14.21
N LYS A 69 -20.84 -14.75 -13.61
CA LYS A 69 -19.70 -13.90 -13.34
C LYS A 69 -19.17 -13.59 -14.74
N PRO A 70 -19.24 -12.32 -15.20
CA PRO A 70 -18.67 -11.98 -16.50
C PRO A 70 -17.23 -12.51 -16.51
N PRO A 71 -16.79 -13.14 -17.61
CA PRO A 71 -15.43 -13.65 -17.69
C PRO A 71 -14.49 -12.52 -17.28
N PRO A 72 -13.45 -12.80 -16.46
CA PRO A 72 -12.47 -11.77 -16.12
C PRO A 72 -12.00 -11.17 -17.45
N LEU A 73 -12.17 -9.86 -17.59
CA LEU A 73 -11.80 -9.18 -18.81
C LEU A 73 -10.31 -9.48 -19.07
N PRO A 74 -9.96 -9.99 -20.25
CA PRO A 74 -8.67 -10.61 -20.46
C PRO A 74 -7.56 -9.59 -20.20
N ALA A 75 -6.50 -10.05 -19.53
CA ALA A 75 -5.27 -9.29 -19.38
C ALA A 75 -4.76 -8.85 -20.76
N VAL A 76 -4.23 -7.65 -20.83
CA VAL A 76 -3.70 -7.08 -22.07
C VAL A 76 -2.31 -7.65 -22.33
N SER A 77 -2.01 -8.11 -23.55
CA SER A 77 -0.67 -8.62 -23.89
C SER A 77 0.37 -7.50 -23.95
N ASP A 78 1.65 -7.86 -23.87
CA ASP A 78 2.77 -6.93 -24.06
C ASP A 78 2.77 -6.29 -25.45
N GLU A 79 2.51 -7.08 -26.50
CA GLU A 79 2.40 -6.58 -27.88
C GLU A 79 1.32 -5.49 -28.00
N GLU A 80 0.15 -5.73 -27.40
CA GLU A 80 -0.96 -4.78 -27.38
C GLU A 80 -0.62 -3.52 -26.57
N LEU A 81 0.03 -3.68 -25.41
CA LEU A 81 0.50 -2.55 -24.60
C LEU A 81 1.51 -1.71 -25.37
N ASN A 82 2.50 -2.33 -26.01
CA ASN A 82 3.50 -1.63 -26.80
C ASN A 82 2.85 -0.88 -27.97
N ARG A 83 1.92 -1.53 -28.68
CA ARG A 83 1.18 -0.90 -29.79
C ARG A 83 0.43 0.36 -29.32
N ARG A 84 -0.27 0.29 -28.19
CA ARG A 84 -0.99 1.44 -27.60
C ARG A 84 -0.05 2.53 -27.09
N LEU A 85 1.05 2.16 -26.43
CA LEU A 85 2.09 3.10 -25.98
C LEU A 85 2.80 3.80 -27.14
N LEU A 86 2.84 3.21 -28.34
CA LEU A 86 3.42 3.81 -29.55
C LEU A 86 2.38 4.55 -30.42
N SER A 87 1.09 4.44 -30.12
CA SER A 87 0.03 5.14 -30.86
C SER A 87 0.28 6.65 -30.88
N PRO A 88 0.17 7.32 -32.05
CA PRO A 88 0.39 8.76 -32.16
C PRO A 88 -0.71 9.59 -31.47
N ASP A 89 -1.93 9.05 -31.39
CA ASP A 89 -3.05 9.71 -30.73
C ASP A 89 -3.10 9.32 -29.24
N LYS A 90 -2.52 10.18 -28.40
CA LYS A 90 -2.53 10.01 -26.93
C LYS A 90 -3.78 10.58 -26.25
N SER A 91 -4.65 11.26 -26.99
CA SER A 91 -5.93 11.74 -26.45
C SER A 91 -6.83 10.55 -26.13
N GLU A 92 -6.85 9.57 -27.03
CA GLU A 92 -7.79 8.45 -27.03
C GLU A 92 -7.14 7.10 -26.68
N ASP A 93 -5.82 7.05 -26.46
CA ASP A 93 -5.08 5.82 -26.16
C ASP A 93 -4.22 5.92 -24.89
N LEU A 94 -3.61 4.81 -24.49
CA LEU A 94 -2.75 4.70 -23.32
C LEU A 94 -1.55 5.66 -23.42
N ALA A 95 -1.41 6.52 -22.42
CA ALA A 95 -0.22 7.36 -22.24
C ALA A 95 0.38 7.14 -20.86
N ILE A 96 1.69 6.92 -20.81
CA ILE A 96 2.49 6.84 -19.59
C ILE A 96 3.72 7.70 -19.83
N VAL A 97 3.80 8.83 -19.13
CA VAL A 97 4.81 9.87 -19.39
C VAL A 97 5.50 10.29 -18.10
N PRO A 98 6.84 10.24 -18.02
CA PRO A 98 7.76 9.74 -19.04
C PRO A 98 7.80 8.20 -19.07
N LEU A 99 7.84 7.56 -20.25
CA LEU A 99 8.04 6.11 -20.32
C LEU A 99 9.48 5.73 -19.96
N GLY A 100 10.49 6.45 -20.47
CA GLY A 100 11.90 6.27 -20.10
C GLY A 100 12.36 4.81 -20.20
N SER A 101 12.94 4.28 -19.12
CA SER A 101 13.39 2.89 -19.01
C SER A 101 12.33 1.95 -18.41
N SER A 102 11.07 2.37 -18.29
CA SER A 102 10.01 1.52 -17.75
C SER A 102 9.87 0.27 -18.61
N ARG A 103 9.95 -0.89 -17.95
CA ARG A 103 9.91 -2.19 -18.61
C ARG A 103 8.47 -2.63 -18.76
N VAL A 104 8.09 -2.98 -19.99
CA VAL A 104 6.89 -3.76 -20.26
C VAL A 104 7.25 -5.23 -20.05
N THR A 105 6.57 -5.90 -19.13
CA THR A 105 6.78 -7.32 -18.81
C THR A 105 5.45 -8.05 -18.86
N GLY A 106 5.22 -8.83 -19.93
CA GLY A 106 3.93 -9.48 -20.15
C GLY A 106 2.79 -8.46 -20.14
N SER A 107 1.85 -8.59 -19.21
CA SER A 107 0.70 -7.67 -19.12
C SER A 107 0.92 -6.45 -18.21
N ALA A 108 2.16 -6.17 -17.80
CA ALA A 108 2.45 -5.14 -16.81
C ALA A 108 3.54 -4.15 -17.22
N ILE A 109 3.46 -2.93 -16.67
CA ILE A 109 4.44 -1.86 -16.88
C ILE A 109 4.98 -1.40 -15.52
N ASP A 110 6.30 -1.38 -15.37
CA ASP A 110 6.96 -0.83 -14.19
C ASP A 110 6.76 0.70 -14.11
N VAL A 111 6.34 1.18 -12.94
CA VAL A 111 6.24 2.61 -12.61
C VAL A 111 7.22 2.97 -11.51
N ARG A 112 7.77 4.18 -11.60
CA ARG A 112 8.81 4.68 -10.72
C ARG A 112 8.24 5.52 -9.60
N LEU A 113 8.99 5.60 -8.51
CA LEU A 113 8.69 6.46 -7.39
C LEU A 113 8.95 7.91 -7.77
N GLY A 114 7.97 8.79 -7.55
CA GLY A 114 8.10 10.22 -7.72
C GLY A 114 9.01 10.85 -6.66
N THR A 115 9.06 12.17 -6.66
CA THR A 115 9.95 12.96 -5.79
C THR A 115 9.24 13.55 -4.56
N ARG A 116 7.91 13.38 -4.46
CA ARG A 116 7.09 13.90 -3.37
C ARG A 116 6.64 12.78 -2.45
N PHE A 117 6.87 12.99 -1.16
CA PHE A 117 6.51 12.08 -0.08
C PHE A 117 5.69 12.83 0.95
N VAL A 118 4.68 12.19 1.51
CA VAL A 118 3.86 12.73 2.60
C VAL A 118 3.83 11.67 3.70
N SER A 119 4.33 12.00 4.87
CA SER A 119 4.21 11.15 6.06
C SER A 119 3.25 11.76 7.06
N MET A 120 2.70 10.92 7.92
CA MET A 120 1.87 11.38 9.03
C MET A 120 2.73 11.59 10.26
N ARG A 121 2.74 12.82 10.78
CA ARG A 121 3.38 13.17 12.03
C ARG A 121 2.71 12.44 13.17
N ARG A 122 3.52 11.86 14.05
CA ARG A 122 3.04 11.34 15.32
C ARG A 122 2.76 12.52 16.25
N THR A 123 1.49 12.81 16.48
CA THR A 123 1.04 13.85 17.41
C THR A 123 0.31 13.24 18.60
N ALA A 124 -0.09 14.07 19.55
CA ALA A 124 -0.97 13.68 20.66
C ALA A 124 -2.46 13.58 20.24
N THR A 125 -2.78 13.69 18.94
CA THR A 125 -4.15 13.56 18.45
C THR A 125 -4.68 12.15 18.75
N ALA A 126 -5.80 12.06 19.47
CA ALA A 126 -6.34 10.79 19.96
C ALA A 126 -6.83 9.86 18.84
N ALA A 127 -7.47 10.43 17.81
CA ALA A 127 -7.99 9.69 16.66
C ALA A 127 -8.22 10.61 15.45
N ILE A 128 -8.24 10.02 14.27
CA ILE A 128 -8.76 10.65 13.04
C ILE A 128 -10.19 10.13 12.84
N ASP A 129 -11.17 11.02 12.90
CA ASP A 129 -12.57 10.69 12.60
C ASP A 129 -12.79 10.74 11.08
N LEU A 130 -13.20 9.64 10.46
CA LEU A 130 -13.40 9.56 9.01
C LEU A 130 -14.71 10.20 8.52
N ILE A 131 -15.62 10.53 9.44
CA ILE A 131 -16.93 11.13 9.13
C ILE A 131 -16.89 12.64 9.36
N ASP A 132 -16.31 13.04 10.50
CA ASP A 132 -16.28 14.42 10.99
C ASP A 132 -14.86 15.01 10.98
N SER A 133 -13.95 14.50 10.13
CA SER A 133 -12.61 15.09 9.97
C SER A 133 -12.69 16.52 9.46
N ASP A 134 -12.25 17.48 10.26
CA ASP A 134 -11.85 18.80 9.78
C ASP A 134 -10.63 18.63 8.86
N PRO A 135 -10.75 18.97 7.55
CA PRO A 135 -9.63 18.89 6.61
C PRO A 135 -8.41 19.69 7.08
N THR A 136 -8.63 20.79 7.82
CA THR A 136 -7.58 21.66 8.35
C THR A 136 -6.79 20.97 9.47
N GLY A 137 -7.48 20.22 10.32
CA GLY A 137 -6.88 19.44 11.41
C GLY A 137 -5.98 18.33 10.88
N VAL A 138 -6.45 17.60 9.87
CA VAL A 138 -5.68 16.50 9.24
C VAL A 138 -4.46 17.04 8.50
N ALA A 139 -4.60 18.16 7.77
CA ALA A 139 -3.48 18.78 7.06
C ALA A 139 -2.30 19.13 7.99
N ARG A 140 -2.56 19.49 9.25
CA ARG A 140 -1.51 19.77 10.25
C ARG A 140 -0.73 18.54 10.69
N LEU A 141 -1.31 17.34 10.50
CA LEU A 141 -0.67 16.06 10.79
C LEU A 141 0.23 15.61 9.65
N LEU A 142 0.17 16.25 8.48
CA LEU A 142 0.94 15.84 7.32
C LEU A 142 2.30 16.55 7.31
N GLU A 143 3.34 15.79 6.98
CA GLU A 143 4.66 16.30 6.68
C GLU A 143 5.00 15.96 5.23
N GLU A 144 5.11 16.99 4.40
CA GLU A 144 5.57 16.83 3.03
C GLU A 144 7.09 16.91 2.95
N ARG A 145 7.68 16.03 2.16
CA ARG A 145 9.09 16.08 1.78
C ARG A 145 9.22 16.00 0.27
N GLN A 146 9.91 16.99 -0.29
CA GLN A 146 10.32 17.03 -1.69
C GLN A 146 11.78 16.59 -1.75
N LEU A 147 12.05 15.51 -2.47
CA LEU A 147 13.39 15.00 -2.71
C LEU A 147 13.85 15.36 -4.13
N ALA A 148 15.15 15.45 -4.35
CA ALA A 148 15.72 15.45 -5.70
C ALA A 148 15.70 14.03 -6.28
N PHE A 149 15.80 13.92 -7.61
CA PHE A 149 15.90 12.61 -8.26
C PHE A 149 17.18 11.89 -7.80
N GLY A 150 17.06 10.61 -7.41
CA GLY A 150 18.17 9.84 -6.86
C GLY A 150 18.44 10.07 -5.36
N GLU A 151 17.75 10.97 -4.68
CA GLU A 151 17.78 11.06 -3.22
C GLU A 151 16.89 10.01 -2.56
N SER A 152 17.16 9.72 -1.29
CA SER A 152 16.50 8.65 -0.54
C SER A 152 15.56 9.14 0.55
N TYR A 153 14.45 8.42 0.72
CA TYR A 153 13.56 8.45 1.88
C TYR A 153 13.75 7.18 2.73
N ASN A 154 13.97 7.33 4.04
CA ASN A 154 14.05 6.19 4.97
C ASN A 154 12.66 5.86 5.50
N LEU A 155 12.09 4.74 5.07
CA LEU A 155 10.79 4.24 5.54
C LEU A 155 11.01 3.25 6.69
N HIS A 156 10.61 3.66 7.90
CA HIS A 156 10.81 2.86 9.11
C HIS A 156 9.77 1.73 9.25
N PRO A 157 10.09 0.64 9.98
CA PRO A 157 9.12 -0.40 10.30
C PRO A 157 7.83 0.14 10.93
N GLY A 158 6.67 -0.29 10.41
CA GLY A 158 5.36 0.14 10.87
C GLY A 158 4.92 1.53 10.39
N GLU A 159 5.74 2.21 9.59
CA GLU A 159 5.40 3.49 8.98
C GLU A 159 4.59 3.29 7.69
N LEU A 160 3.62 4.17 7.47
CA LEU A 160 2.89 4.34 6.22
C LEU A 160 3.15 5.75 5.70
N ILE A 161 3.56 5.85 4.44
CA ILE A 161 3.74 7.13 3.75
C ILE A 161 2.93 7.14 2.46
N LEU A 162 2.53 8.33 2.02
CA LEU A 162 2.06 8.56 0.67
C LEU A 162 3.23 9.00 -0.20
N ALA A 163 3.31 8.45 -1.39
CA ALA A 163 4.13 8.96 -2.48
C ALA A 163 3.27 9.05 -3.73
N ALA A 164 3.85 9.46 -4.86
CA ALA A 164 3.19 9.30 -6.15
C ALA A 164 4.09 8.57 -7.13
N THR A 165 3.51 8.04 -8.21
CA THR A 165 4.29 7.63 -9.37
C THR A 165 5.01 8.83 -9.96
N LEU A 166 6.19 8.60 -10.52
CA LEU A 166 6.89 9.58 -11.34
C LEU A 166 6.12 9.80 -12.65
N GLU A 167 5.52 8.74 -13.17
CA GLU A 167 4.76 8.75 -14.40
C GLU A 167 3.38 9.38 -14.19
N TYR A 168 3.02 10.26 -15.11
CA TYR A 168 1.65 10.63 -15.41
C TYR A 168 1.03 9.54 -16.28
N ILE A 169 -0.07 8.97 -15.81
CA ILE A 169 -0.77 7.85 -16.45
C ILE A 169 -2.12 8.36 -16.96
N ALA A 170 -2.41 8.14 -18.24
CA ALA A 170 -3.71 8.35 -18.84
C ALA A 170 -4.21 7.04 -19.44
N LEU A 171 -5.33 6.53 -18.90
CA LEU A 171 -5.99 5.33 -19.42
C LEU A 171 -7.11 5.73 -20.40
N PRO A 172 -7.27 5.00 -21.52
CA PRO A 172 -8.46 5.12 -22.36
C PRO A 172 -9.70 4.52 -21.66
N GLY A 173 -10.87 4.72 -22.25
CA GLY A 173 -12.15 4.24 -21.70
C GLY A 173 -12.34 2.73 -21.71
N ASP A 174 -11.52 2.00 -22.48
CA ASP A 174 -11.58 0.55 -22.64
C ASP A 174 -10.49 -0.20 -21.85
N LEU A 175 -9.67 0.51 -21.06
CA LEU A 175 -8.65 -0.08 -20.20
C LEU A 175 -8.81 0.31 -18.75
N ALA A 176 -8.56 -0.65 -17.87
CA ALA A 176 -8.29 -0.42 -16.47
C ALA A 176 -6.92 -1.01 -16.12
N ALA A 177 -6.35 -0.61 -14.99
CA ALA A 177 -5.11 -1.18 -14.49
C ALA A 177 -5.21 -1.55 -13.02
N THR A 178 -4.38 -2.48 -12.58
CA THR A 178 -4.18 -2.75 -11.15
C THR A 178 -2.76 -2.44 -10.72
N VAL A 179 -2.62 -1.87 -9.54
CA VAL A 179 -1.31 -1.56 -8.94
C VAL A 179 -0.84 -2.78 -8.16
N ALA A 180 0.31 -3.33 -8.54
CA ALA A 180 0.95 -4.43 -7.85
C ALA A 180 2.32 -4.00 -7.31
N SER A 181 2.66 -4.49 -6.12
CA SER A 181 4.02 -4.39 -5.62
C SER A 181 4.93 -5.34 -6.40
N ARG A 182 6.19 -4.92 -6.62
CA ARG A 182 7.20 -5.82 -7.18
C ARG A 182 7.46 -6.95 -6.18
N SER A 183 7.48 -8.19 -6.64
CA SER A 183 7.69 -9.35 -5.75
C SER A 183 8.98 -9.22 -4.93
N SER A 184 10.06 -8.70 -5.52
CA SER A 184 11.33 -8.45 -4.84
C SER A 184 11.20 -7.52 -3.64
N TYR A 185 10.33 -6.51 -3.72
CA TYR A 185 10.10 -5.55 -2.65
C TYR A 185 9.12 -6.06 -1.60
N GLY A 186 8.09 -6.81 -2.03
CA GLY A 186 7.18 -7.50 -1.12
C GLY A 186 7.92 -8.46 -0.17
N ARG A 187 8.96 -9.16 -0.66
CA ARG A 187 9.77 -10.10 0.14
C ARG A 187 10.61 -9.46 1.24
N VAL A 188 10.90 -8.16 1.14
CA VAL A 188 11.62 -7.40 2.19
C VAL A 188 10.68 -6.60 3.09
N GLY A 189 9.37 -6.74 2.91
CA GLY A 189 8.35 -6.12 3.74
C GLY A 189 7.77 -4.81 3.19
N LEU A 190 8.14 -4.37 1.98
CA LEU A 190 7.51 -3.21 1.34
C LEU A 190 6.16 -3.62 0.73
N VAL A 191 5.09 -3.04 1.25
CA VAL A 191 3.74 -3.23 0.75
C VAL A 191 3.24 -1.93 0.12
N ILE A 192 2.60 -2.05 -1.03
CA ILE A 192 1.84 -0.97 -1.64
C ILE A 192 0.38 -1.22 -1.26
N ALA A 193 -0.12 -0.45 -0.30
CA ALA A 193 -1.44 -0.58 0.30
C ALA A 193 -2.54 0.15 -0.49
N THR A 194 -2.17 0.85 -1.58
CA THR A 194 -3.09 1.63 -2.41
C THR A 194 -4.27 0.80 -2.91
N ALA A 195 -5.43 1.46 -3.05
CA ALA A 195 -6.58 0.92 -3.76
C ALA A 195 -6.12 0.26 -5.09
N PRO A 196 -6.34 -1.04 -5.26
CA PRO A 196 -5.61 -1.80 -6.26
C PRO A 196 -6.10 -1.54 -7.68
N TYR A 197 -7.15 -0.73 -7.90
CA TYR A 197 -7.82 -0.57 -9.19
C TYR A 197 -7.77 0.88 -9.69
N VAL A 198 -7.20 1.06 -10.88
CA VAL A 198 -7.17 2.31 -11.63
C VAL A 198 -8.29 2.27 -12.66
N HIS A 199 -9.26 3.17 -12.50
CA HIS A 199 -10.45 3.21 -13.34
C HIS A 199 -10.13 3.64 -14.78
N PRO A 200 -10.93 3.19 -15.76
CA PRO A 200 -10.86 3.75 -17.11
C PRO A 200 -11.02 5.26 -17.11
N HIS A 201 -10.40 5.92 -18.09
CA HIS A 201 -10.31 7.39 -18.17
C HIS A 201 -9.56 8.07 -17.01
N TYR A 202 -8.90 7.33 -16.13
CA TYR A 202 -8.01 7.93 -15.15
C TYR A 202 -6.90 8.70 -15.85
N ARG A 203 -6.61 9.90 -15.36
CA ARG A 203 -5.48 10.74 -15.81
C ARG A 203 -4.79 11.28 -14.57
N GLY A 204 -3.48 11.11 -14.40
CA GLY A 204 -2.76 11.63 -13.24
C GLY A 204 -1.54 10.80 -12.83
N CYS A 205 -0.78 11.31 -11.87
CA CYS A 205 0.20 10.56 -11.10
C CYS A 205 -0.51 9.79 -9.99
N LEU A 206 -0.36 8.47 -9.97
CA LEU A 206 -1.02 7.62 -8.98
C LEU A 206 -0.43 7.86 -7.60
N THR A 207 -1.28 8.12 -6.62
CA THR A 207 -0.86 8.16 -5.21
C THR A 207 -0.60 6.73 -4.73
N LEU A 208 0.59 6.49 -4.21
CA LEU A 208 1.05 5.22 -3.67
C LEU A 208 1.07 5.27 -2.14
N GLU A 209 0.47 4.29 -1.49
CA GLU A 209 0.49 4.09 -0.05
C GLU A 209 1.57 3.06 0.26
N LEU A 210 2.74 3.50 0.72
CA LEU A 210 3.89 2.64 0.94
C LEU A 210 4.01 2.32 2.43
N ALA A 211 3.89 1.05 2.78
CA ALA A 211 4.01 0.56 4.15
C ALA A 211 5.21 -0.38 4.29
N ASN A 212 5.98 -0.21 5.37
CA ASN A 212 7.02 -1.17 5.74
C ASN A 212 6.49 -2.10 6.82
N LEU A 213 6.13 -3.33 6.42
CA LEU A 213 5.71 -4.40 7.33
C LEU A 213 6.88 -5.29 7.78
N GLY A 214 8.10 -5.00 7.30
CA GLY A 214 9.32 -5.66 7.75
C GLY A 214 9.80 -5.15 9.10
N SER A 215 10.90 -5.71 9.58
CA SER A 215 11.54 -5.32 10.85
C SER A 215 12.73 -4.37 10.67
N THR A 216 13.11 -4.05 9.43
CA THR A 216 14.30 -3.25 9.09
C THR A 216 13.87 -2.01 8.28
N PRO A 217 14.45 -0.83 8.52
CA PRO A 217 14.21 0.35 7.68
C PRO A 217 14.51 0.09 6.20
N LEU A 218 13.66 0.61 5.32
CA LEU A 218 13.82 0.51 3.87
C LEU A 218 14.23 1.86 3.31
N ILE A 219 15.26 1.88 2.47
CA ILE A 219 15.74 3.09 1.81
C ILE A 219 15.10 3.17 0.42
N LEU A 220 14.22 4.13 0.23
CA LEU A 220 13.46 4.34 -1.01
C LEU A 220 14.08 5.49 -1.79
N TYR A 221 14.59 5.23 -2.99
CA TYR A 221 15.15 6.30 -3.83
C TYR A 221 14.11 6.86 -4.80
N ALA A 222 13.99 8.19 -4.84
CA ALA A 222 13.19 8.87 -5.84
C ALA A 222 13.69 8.52 -7.25
N GLY A 223 12.79 8.06 -8.11
CA GLY A 223 13.09 7.60 -9.47
C GLY A 223 13.24 6.08 -9.64
N LEU A 224 13.28 5.28 -8.57
CA LEU A 224 13.37 3.82 -8.71
C LEU A 224 12.03 3.17 -9.06
N PRO A 225 12.02 2.08 -9.86
CA PRO A 225 10.82 1.28 -10.10
C PRO A 225 10.28 0.72 -8.79
N VAL A 226 9.06 1.09 -8.42
CA VAL A 226 8.44 0.76 -7.12
C VAL A 226 7.23 -0.16 -7.25
N ALA A 227 6.43 0.02 -8.29
CA ALA A 227 5.21 -0.75 -8.54
C ALA A 227 5.14 -1.20 -9.99
N GLN A 228 4.19 -2.08 -10.28
CA GLN A 228 3.85 -2.50 -11.63
C GLN A 228 2.35 -2.26 -11.85
N LEU A 229 2.00 -1.74 -13.02
CA LEU A 229 0.61 -1.61 -13.46
C LEU A 229 0.26 -2.78 -14.35
N SER A 230 -0.66 -3.65 -13.94
CA SER A 230 -1.16 -4.74 -14.77
C SER A 230 -2.46 -4.32 -15.45
N PHE A 231 -2.52 -4.41 -16.78
CA PHE A 231 -3.63 -3.88 -17.56
C PHE A 231 -4.67 -4.96 -17.88
N MET A 232 -5.94 -4.58 -17.81
CA MET A 232 -7.08 -5.39 -18.19
C MET A 232 -8.03 -4.59 -19.06
N ARG A 233 -8.72 -5.27 -19.96
CA ARG A 233 -9.81 -4.65 -20.70
C ARG A 233 -10.90 -4.20 -19.73
N ALA A 234 -11.58 -3.11 -20.06
CA ALA A 234 -12.77 -2.63 -19.40
C ALA A 234 -13.88 -2.49 -20.44
N ASN A 235 -15.14 -2.71 -20.04
CA ASN A 235 -16.27 -2.30 -20.88
C ASN A 235 -16.23 -0.78 -20.99
N ALA A 236 -16.47 -0.24 -22.19
CA ALA A 236 -16.39 1.19 -22.51
C ALA A 236 -17.10 2.05 -21.45
N ALA A 237 -16.33 2.52 -20.47
CA ALA A 237 -16.89 3.09 -19.26
C ALA A 237 -17.14 4.57 -19.48
N VAL A 238 -18.31 5.08 -19.12
CA VAL A 238 -18.57 6.51 -19.18
C VAL A 238 -17.63 7.24 -18.22
N PHE A 239 -16.94 8.28 -18.71
CA PHE A 239 -16.10 9.12 -17.87
C PHE A 239 -16.90 9.70 -16.71
N ARG A 240 -16.41 9.47 -15.50
CA ARG A 240 -16.92 10.11 -14.28
C ARG A 240 -15.76 10.82 -13.61
N PRO A 241 -15.81 12.16 -13.46
CA PRO A 241 -14.72 12.88 -12.84
C PRO A 241 -14.56 12.43 -11.39
N SER A 242 -13.35 12.02 -11.05
CA SER A 242 -12.93 11.75 -9.68
C SER A 242 -12.13 12.94 -9.17
N ARG A 243 -12.18 13.20 -7.86
CA ARG A 243 -11.33 14.19 -7.18
C ARG A 243 -9.84 13.94 -7.33
N TYR A 244 -9.46 12.70 -7.69
CA TYR A 244 -8.07 12.29 -7.88
C TYR A 244 -7.62 12.36 -9.34
N ASN A 245 -8.51 12.75 -10.27
CA ASN A 245 -8.11 12.99 -11.65
C ASN A 245 -7.23 14.24 -11.73
N LEU A 246 -6.28 14.19 -12.65
CA LEU A 246 -5.26 15.20 -12.94
C LEU A 246 -4.29 15.47 -11.77
N ALA A 247 -4.21 14.55 -10.79
CA ALA A 247 -3.23 14.64 -9.72
C ALA A 247 -1.80 14.67 -10.28
N THR A 248 -0.94 15.52 -9.72
CA THR A 248 0.49 15.62 -10.08
C THR A 248 1.43 15.21 -8.94
N GLY A 249 0.86 14.67 -7.87
CA GLY A 249 1.56 14.27 -6.66
C GLY A 249 0.65 13.50 -5.71
N PRO A 250 1.17 13.10 -4.53
CA PRO A 250 0.39 12.39 -3.54
C PRO A 250 -0.76 13.28 -3.04
N LEU A 251 -1.99 12.78 -3.14
CA LEU A 251 -3.18 13.46 -2.62
C LEU A 251 -3.66 12.76 -1.36
N PHE A 252 -3.87 13.53 -0.29
CA PHE A 252 -4.48 12.99 0.93
C PHE A 252 -6.00 12.83 0.74
N PRO A 253 -6.63 11.80 1.35
CA PRO A 253 -8.08 11.73 1.41
C PRO A 253 -8.66 12.96 2.11
N THR A 254 -9.46 13.76 1.39
CA THR A 254 -10.39 14.68 2.03
C THR A 254 -11.60 13.82 2.34
N ALA A 255 -11.61 13.19 3.52
CA ALA A 255 -12.81 12.56 4.03
C ALA A 255 -13.80 13.69 4.32
N ALA A 256 -14.73 13.95 3.40
CA ALA A 256 -15.71 15.03 3.58
C ALA A 256 -17.02 14.76 2.84
N SER A 257 -18.09 14.98 3.62
CA SER A 257 -19.53 15.11 3.32
C SER A 257 -20.38 13.87 3.05
N ASP A 258 -20.02 13.00 2.11
CA ASP A 258 -21.05 12.12 1.51
C ASP A 258 -21.42 10.94 2.41
N ASP A 259 -20.47 10.36 3.13
CA ASP A 259 -20.71 9.18 3.96
C ASP A 259 -21.64 9.48 5.14
N ARG A 260 -21.57 10.68 5.73
CA ARG A 260 -22.47 11.07 6.82
C ARG A 260 -23.91 11.20 6.33
N ALA A 261 -24.10 11.80 5.15
CA ALA A 261 -25.41 11.90 4.52
C ALA A 261 -25.94 10.50 4.15
N HIS A 262 -25.08 9.63 3.64
CA HIS A 262 -25.40 8.26 3.30
C HIS A 262 -25.84 7.43 4.52
N LEU A 263 -25.10 7.50 5.64
CA LEU A 263 -25.47 6.84 6.89
C LEU A 263 -26.83 7.33 7.42
N ARG A 264 -27.10 8.64 7.33
CA ARG A 264 -28.41 9.20 7.69
C ARG A 264 -29.52 8.68 6.77
N GLN A 265 -29.27 8.58 5.47
CA GLN A 265 -30.23 8.04 4.49
C GLN A 265 -30.55 6.58 4.77
N ILE A 266 -29.53 5.74 5.02
CA ILE A 266 -29.70 4.33 5.38
C ILE A 266 -30.57 4.23 6.64
N LYS A 267 -30.26 4.99 7.70
CA LYS A 267 -31.03 4.99 8.95
C LYS A 267 -32.50 5.36 8.72
N ARG A 268 -32.78 6.37 7.90
CA ARG A 268 -34.15 6.76 7.53
C ARG A 268 -34.88 5.64 6.77
N SER A 269 -34.19 4.97 5.85
CA SER A 269 -34.79 3.88 5.05
C SER A 269 -35.23 2.70 5.91
N PHE A 270 -34.45 2.34 6.94
CA PHE A 270 -34.83 1.30 7.90
C PHE A 270 -36.02 1.72 8.78
N GLN A 271 -36.04 2.98 9.23
CA GLN A 271 -37.16 3.51 10.02
C GLN A 271 -38.47 3.57 9.23
N GLN A 272 -38.41 3.89 7.93
CA GLN A 272 -39.58 3.89 7.05
C GLN A 272 -40.10 2.48 6.76
N ARG A 273 -39.20 1.51 6.52
CA ARG A 273 -39.59 0.11 6.29
C ARG A 273 -40.21 -0.53 7.53
N SER A 274 -39.75 -0.19 8.73
CA SER A 274 -40.34 -0.69 9.97
C SER A 274 -41.77 -0.18 10.21
N ARG A 275 -42.18 0.94 9.58
CA ARG A 275 -43.52 1.51 9.69
C ARG A 275 -44.51 1.01 8.63
N LEU A 276 -44.04 0.24 7.65
CA LEU A 276 -44.85 -0.33 6.58
C LEU A 276 -45.19 -1.81 6.82
N VAL A 277 -44.75 -2.36 7.94
CA VAL A 277 -44.97 -3.77 8.36
C VAL A 277 -45.97 -3.85 9.53
N ASP A 278 -46.47 -2.71 9.99
CA ASP A 278 -47.61 -2.57 10.91
C ASP A 278 -48.85 -2.11 10.10
#